data_AF-A0A401UX17-F1
#
_entry.id   AF-A0A401UX17-F1
#
_cell.length_a   1.000
_cell.length_b   1.000
_cell.length_c   1.000
_cell.angle_alpha   90.00
_cell.angle_beta   90.00
_cell.angle_gamma   90.00
#
_symmetry.space_group_name_H-M   'P 1'
#
loop_
_entity.id
_entity.type
_entity.pdbx_description
1 polymer ?
#
loop_
_entity_poly.entity_id
_entity_poly.type
_entity_poly.pdbx_seq_one_letter_code
_entity_poly.pdbx_strand_id
1 'polypeptide(L)'
;MSGRAVAVVVSTVVVLAAGVVVADRVAASTAERRAAESVQANLDVTGTPTVAIDGFPFLTQVLAGSLDHVTGSVDGVTLDGGLTATDVTFDAQGVSTSEPYTVATGSITGTLPTATIEQVVAEQAELDVTVAVDGDSLVASGEVLGVALSAALEPRVESGRLLVDVGQMSLGGLTITVDDLPERVASRLRGLEVPVTGLPEGLVLSSVQVVPDGARVTATGEDVTLTAQP
;
A
#
# COMPACT_ATOMS: atom_id res chain seq x y z
N MET A 1 -30.86 -45.05 28.08
CA MET A 1 -29.52 -45.10 27.45
C MET A 1 -28.48 -45.17 28.55
N SER A 2 -27.57 -46.14 28.51
CA SER A 2 -26.51 -46.26 29.53
C SER A 2 -25.53 -45.09 29.38
N GLY A 3 -24.98 -44.57 30.49
CA GLY A 3 -24.05 -43.43 30.47
C GLY A 3 -22.83 -43.65 29.56
N ARG A 4 -22.47 -44.92 29.28
CA ARG A 4 -21.41 -45.30 28.34
C ARG A 4 -21.79 -45.04 26.88
N ALA A 5 -23.05 -45.30 26.48
CA ALA A 5 -23.52 -45.01 25.13
C ALA A 5 -23.56 -43.50 24.86
N VAL A 6 -23.99 -42.71 25.85
CA VAL A 6 -23.95 -41.24 25.76
C VAL A 6 -22.51 -40.74 25.68
N ALA A 7 -21.60 -41.26 26.51
CA ALA A 7 -20.19 -40.86 26.48
C ALA A 7 -19.51 -41.20 25.14
N VAL A 8 -19.82 -42.35 24.54
CA VAL A 8 -19.30 -42.72 23.21
C VAL A 8 -19.83 -41.78 22.14
N VAL A 9 -21.13 -41.51 22.10
CA VAL A 9 -21.73 -40.59 21.12
C VAL A 9 -21.16 -39.18 21.25
N VAL A 10 -21.06 -38.64 22.47
CA VAL A 10 -20.47 -37.32 22.72
C VAL A 10 -19.01 -37.28 22.28
N SER A 11 -18.22 -38.30 22.63
CA SER A 11 -16.81 -38.39 22.21
C SER A 11 -16.67 -38.42 20.69
N THR A 12 -17.48 -39.22 19.99
CA THR A 12 -17.48 -39.27 18.52
C THR A 12 -17.83 -37.92 17.91
N VAL A 13 -18.86 -37.23 18.42
CA VAL A 13 -19.24 -35.89 17.94
C VAL A 13 -18.11 -34.89 18.15
N VAL A 14 -17.44 -34.91 19.31
CA VAL A 14 -16.31 -34.03 19.60
C VAL A 14 -15.13 -34.30 18.65
N VAL A 15 -14.78 -35.56 18.41
CA VAL A 15 -13.70 -35.92 17.47
C VAL A 15 -14.03 -35.48 16.05
N LEU A 16 -15.27 -35.68 15.61
CA LEU A 16 -15.70 -35.23 14.28
C LEU A 16 -15.68 -33.70 14.17
N ALA A 17 -16.17 -33.00 15.19
CA ALA A 17 -16.12 -31.54 15.24
C ALA A 17 -14.67 -31.03 15.18
N ALA A 18 -13.76 -31.64 15.96
CA ALA A 18 -12.34 -31.33 15.92
C ALA A 18 -11.73 -31.59 14.53
N GLY A 19 -12.10 -32.70 13.88
CA GLY A 19 -11.67 -33.01 12.52
C GLY A 19 -12.11 -31.95 11.50
N VAL A 20 -13.34 -31.45 11.60
CA VAL A 20 -13.85 -30.36 10.76
C VAL A 20 -13.06 -29.07 10.99
N VAL A 21 -12.77 -28.72 12.26
CA VAL A 21 -11.96 -27.53 12.58
C VAL A 21 -10.56 -27.63 11.98
N VAL A 22 -9.91 -28.80 12.07
CA VAL A 22 -8.58 -29.02 11.48
C VAL A 22 -8.64 -28.91 9.95
N ALA A 23 -9.64 -29.52 9.31
CA ALA A 23 -9.80 -29.43 7.86
C ALA A 23 -10.02 -27.99 7.38
N ASP A 24 -10.84 -27.22 8.09
CA ASP A 24 -11.08 -25.80 7.82
C ASP A 24 -9.79 -24.98 7.88
N ARG A 25 -8.97 -25.21 8.90
CA ARG A 25 -7.69 -24.48 9.06
C ARG A 25 -6.64 -24.87 8.03
N VAL A 26 -6.59 -26.15 7.64
CA VAL A 26 -5.71 -26.59 6.53
C VAL A 26 -6.14 -25.93 5.22
N ALA A 27 -7.45 -25.86 4.95
CA ALA A 27 -7.98 -25.19 3.77
C ALA A 27 -7.60 -23.70 3.72
N ALA A 28 -7.82 -22.97 4.82
CA ALA A 28 -7.44 -21.57 4.96
C ALA A 28 -5.95 -21.35 4.67
N SER A 29 -5.07 -22.09 5.37
CA SER A 29 -3.61 -21.97 5.17
C SER A 29 -3.16 -22.24 3.73
N THR A 30 -3.88 -23.11 3.02
CA THR A 30 -3.56 -23.44 1.63
C THR A 30 -4.05 -22.36 0.68
N ALA A 31 -5.20 -21.73 0.97
CA ALA A 31 -5.68 -20.58 0.22
C ALA A 31 -4.74 -19.37 0.41
N GLU A 32 -4.31 -19.08 1.64
CA GLU A 32 -3.32 -18.04 1.97
C GLU A 32 -2.02 -18.19 1.16
N ARG A 33 -1.44 -19.40 1.16
CA ARG A 33 -0.21 -19.67 0.38
C ARG A 33 -0.42 -19.45 -1.11
N ARG A 34 -1.53 -19.92 -1.68
CA ARG A 34 -1.83 -19.72 -3.11
C ARG A 34 -2.05 -18.26 -3.46
N ALA A 35 -2.68 -17.49 -2.57
CA ALA A 35 -2.84 -16.05 -2.76
C ALA A 35 -1.47 -15.35 -2.77
N ALA A 36 -0.59 -15.68 -1.81
CA ALA A 36 0.78 -15.15 -1.77
C ALA A 36 1.60 -15.53 -3.02
N GLU A 37 1.53 -16.79 -3.47
CA GLU A 37 2.16 -17.26 -4.71
C GLU A 37 1.63 -16.51 -5.94
N SER A 38 0.32 -16.23 -5.98
CA SER A 38 -0.30 -15.43 -7.05
C SER A 38 0.21 -14.00 -7.05
N VAL A 39 0.32 -13.35 -5.88
CA VAL A 39 0.91 -12.01 -5.78
C VAL A 39 2.34 -12.01 -6.32
N GLN A 40 3.15 -13.00 -5.91
CA GLN A 40 4.54 -13.12 -6.36
C GLN A 40 4.68 -13.39 -7.87
N ALA A 41 3.71 -14.10 -8.47
CA ALA A 41 3.75 -14.43 -9.89
C ALA A 41 3.29 -13.29 -10.81
N ASN A 42 2.42 -12.40 -10.32
CA ASN A 42 1.77 -11.37 -11.14
C ASN A 42 2.31 -9.95 -10.88
N LEU A 43 3.04 -9.72 -9.79
CA LEU A 43 3.62 -8.42 -9.46
C LEU A 43 5.15 -8.50 -9.36
N ASP A 44 5.83 -7.41 -9.72
CA ASP A 44 7.26 -7.25 -9.47
C ASP A 44 7.49 -6.94 -7.98
N VAL A 45 7.70 -7.99 -7.20
CA VAL A 45 7.84 -7.91 -5.74
C VAL A 45 9.27 -8.19 -5.28
N THR A 46 9.66 -7.45 -4.25
CA THR A 46 10.84 -7.75 -3.44
C THR A 46 10.39 -8.44 -2.15
N GLY A 47 11.07 -9.53 -1.78
CA GLY A 47 10.72 -10.31 -0.59
C GLY A 47 9.72 -11.44 -0.86
N THR A 48 9.13 -11.98 0.21
CA THR A 48 8.10 -13.03 0.12
C THR A 48 6.75 -12.45 0.56
N PRO A 49 5.76 -12.34 -0.35
CA PRO A 49 4.43 -11.88 0.04
C PRO A 49 3.81 -12.79 1.11
N THR A 50 3.05 -12.19 2.00
CA THR A 50 2.22 -12.90 2.97
C THR A 50 0.76 -12.49 2.81
N VAL A 51 -0.13 -13.45 3.00
CA VAL A 51 -1.58 -13.24 3.00
C VAL A 51 -2.15 -14.01 4.19
N ALA A 52 -3.03 -13.37 4.95
CA ALA A 52 -3.78 -13.99 6.02
C ALA A 52 -5.28 -13.83 5.75
N ILE A 53 -6.02 -14.91 5.91
CA ILE A 53 -7.48 -14.92 5.78
C ILE A 53 -8.06 -15.08 7.17
N ASP A 54 -8.64 -14.00 7.67
CA ASP A 54 -9.23 -13.97 8.99
C ASP A 54 -10.65 -14.54 8.99
N GLY A 55 -11.12 -14.88 10.20
CA GLY A 55 -12.45 -15.45 10.42
C GLY A 55 -12.49 -16.99 10.53
N PHE A 56 -13.62 -17.48 11.03
CA PHE A 56 -13.84 -18.90 11.31
C PHE A 56 -15.33 -19.25 11.28
N PRO A 57 -15.74 -20.36 10.64
CA PRO A 57 -14.94 -21.25 9.77
C PRO A 57 -14.71 -20.67 8.37
N PHE A 58 -13.50 -20.83 7.83
CA PHE A 58 -13.13 -20.37 6.48
C PHE A 58 -14.02 -20.98 5.38
N LEU A 59 -14.27 -22.29 5.43
CA LEU A 59 -15.09 -22.97 4.42
C LEU A 59 -16.53 -22.47 4.40
N THR A 60 -17.06 -22.04 5.55
CA THR A 60 -18.39 -21.43 5.63
C THR A 60 -18.44 -20.09 4.91
N GLN A 61 -17.40 -19.27 5.07
CA GLN A 61 -17.27 -17.98 4.37
C GLN A 61 -17.19 -18.18 2.85
N VAL A 62 -16.37 -19.14 2.40
CA VAL A 62 -16.28 -19.51 0.98
C VAL A 62 -17.64 -19.96 0.42
N LEU A 63 -18.39 -20.77 1.18
CA LEU A 63 -19.74 -21.18 0.77
C LEU A 63 -20.75 -20.03 0.80
N ALA A 64 -20.54 -19.04 1.67
CA ALA A 64 -21.34 -17.81 1.71
C ALA A 64 -20.98 -16.83 0.57
N GLY A 65 -19.88 -17.05 -0.13
CA GLY A 65 -19.46 -16.27 -1.30
C GLY A 65 -18.55 -15.08 -0.99
N SER A 66 -18.18 -14.86 0.27
CA SER A 66 -17.36 -13.73 0.71
C SER A 66 -16.48 -14.10 1.90
N LEU A 67 -15.24 -13.63 1.89
CA LEU A 67 -14.34 -13.63 3.03
C LEU A 67 -14.52 -12.33 3.81
N ASP A 68 -14.62 -12.43 5.13
CA ASP A 68 -14.92 -11.28 5.97
C ASP A 68 -13.74 -10.29 6.00
N HIS A 69 -12.52 -10.80 6.15
CA HIS A 69 -11.33 -10.00 6.31
C HIS A 69 -10.09 -10.74 5.78
N VAL A 70 -9.33 -10.07 4.92
CA VAL A 70 -8.08 -10.57 4.33
C VAL A 70 -7.04 -9.47 4.49
N THR A 71 -5.88 -9.84 5.01
CA THR A 71 -4.74 -8.94 5.14
C THR A 71 -3.54 -9.51 4.42
N GLY A 72 -2.55 -8.68 4.13
CA GLY A 72 -1.28 -9.16 3.63
C GLY A 72 -0.21 -8.10 3.60
N SER A 73 1.01 -8.54 3.35
CA SER A 73 2.18 -7.68 3.31
C SER A 73 3.23 -8.18 2.32
N VAL A 74 4.04 -7.26 1.81
CA VAL A 74 5.22 -7.55 1.00
C VAL A 74 6.29 -6.49 1.25
N ASP A 75 7.56 -6.91 1.26
CA ASP A 75 8.67 -6.02 1.62
C ASP A 75 8.84 -4.87 0.63
N GLY A 76 8.56 -5.12 -0.66
CA GLY A 76 8.44 -4.07 -1.65
C GLY A 76 7.76 -4.50 -2.94
N VAL A 77 7.30 -3.51 -3.69
CA VAL A 77 6.66 -3.68 -5.00
C VAL A 77 7.13 -2.57 -5.94
N THR A 78 7.38 -2.92 -7.19
CA THR A 78 7.54 -1.94 -8.27
C THR A 78 6.18 -1.76 -8.94
N LEU A 79 5.62 -0.56 -8.83
CA LEU A 79 4.39 -0.17 -9.52
C LEU A 79 4.69 0.15 -10.99
N ASP A 80 3.62 0.16 -11.79
CA ASP A 80 3.67 0.71 -13.14
C ASP A 80 4.30 2.11 -13.12
N GLY A 81 5.10 2.43 -14.15
CA GLY A 81 5.85 3.68 -14.20
C GLY A 81 7.19 3.66 -13.43
N GLY A 82 7.59 2.53 -12.87
CA GLY A 82 8.91 2.37 -12.22
C GLY A 82 8.98 2.85 -10.77
N LEU A 83 7.84 3.19 -10.18
CA LEU A 83 7.76 3.64 -8.78
C LEU A 83 7.89 2.46 -7.83
N THR A 84 8.99 2.39 -7.08
CA THR A 84 9.16 1.38 -6.03
C THR A 84 8.60 1.86 -4.69
N ALA A 85 7.76 1.03 -4.07
CA ALA A 85 7.30 1.18 -2.69
C ALA A 85 7.83 0.03 -1.83
N THR A 86 8.12 0.29 -0.55
CA THR A 86 8.50 -0.69 0.47
C THR A 86 7.45 -0.78 1.56
N ASP A 87 7.54 -1.83 2.39
CA ASP A 87 6.66 -2.06 3.55
C ASP A 87 5.18 -2.00 3.16
N VAL A 88 4.84 -2.65 2.05
CA VAL A 88 3.51 -2.60 1.47
C VAL A 88 2.61 -3.55 2.24
N THR A 89 1.48 -3.04 2.69
CA THR A 89 0.44 -3.78 3.41
C THR A 89 -0.91 -3.51 2.77
N PHE A 90 -1.81 -4.49 2.86
CA PHE A 90 -3.20 -4.32 2.46
C PHE A 90 -4.14 -4.90 3.52
N ASP A 91 -5.32 -4.29 3.60
CA ASP A 91 -6.44 -4.72 4.43
C ASP A 91 -7.70 -4.69 3.57
N ALA A 92 -8.41 -5.80 3.50
CA ALA A 92 -9.55 -5.99 2.62
C ALA A 92 -10.70 -6.64 3.39
N GLN A 93 -11.88 -6.04 3.32
CA GLN A 93 -13.10 -6.53 3.96
C GLN A 93 -14.15 -6.87 2.91
N GLY A 94 -14.87 -7.98 3.12
CA GLY A 94 -15.89 -8.45 2.18
C GLY A 94 -15.31 -8.83 0.82
N VAL A 95 -14.31 -9.70 0.81
CA VAL A 95 -13.63 -10.17 -0.41
C VAL A 95 -14.45 -11.28 -1.06
N SER A 96 -14.97 -11.04 -2.26
CA SER A 96 -15.77 -12.05 -2.98
C SER A 96 -14.92 -13.29 -3.31
N THR A 97 -15.54 -14.48 -3.25
CA THR A 97 -14.84 -15.73 -3.58
C THR A 97 -15.13 -16.25 -5.00
N SER A 98 -15.87 -15.49 -5.80
CA SER A 98 -16.24 -15.83 -7.17
C SER A 98 -16.21 -14.59 -8.06
N GLU A 99 -16.01 -14.78 -9.36
CA GLU A 99 -16.02 -13.69 -10.32
C GLU A 99 -17.39 -12.99 -10.41
N PRO A 100 -17.43 -11.65 -10.57
CA PRO A 100 -16.28 -10.74 -10.58
C PRO A 100 -15.64 -10.60 -9.19
N TYR A 101 -14.30 -10.58 -9.14
CA TYR A 101 -13.59 -10.45 -7.86
C TYR A 101 -13.61 -9.01 -7.37
N THR A 102 -14.24 -8.78 -6.22
CA THR A 102 -14.39 -7.46 -5.60
C THR A 102 -14.05 -7.48 -4.11
N VAL A 103 -13.73 -6.31 -3.57
CA VAL A 103 -13.58 -6.04 -2.14
C VAL A 103 -14.55 -4.94 -1.76
N ALA A 104 -15.41 -5.19 -0.77
CA ALA A 104 -16.40 -4.21 -0.32
C ALA A 104 -15.73 -2.94 0.23
N THR A 105 -14.68 -3.09 1.04
CA THR A 105 -13.85 -1.97 1.51
C THR A 105 -12.39 -2.41 1.60
N GLY A 106 -11.50 -1.62 1.03
CA GLY A 106 -10.08 -1.96 0.97
C GLY A 106 -9.18 -0.78 1.31
N SER A 107 -7.99 -1.09 1.83
CA SER A 107 -6.90 -0.14 1.97
C SER A 107 -5.56 -0.76 1.60
N ILE A 108 -4.67 0.05 1.03
CA ILE A 108 -3.28 -0.30 0.74
C ILE A 108 -2.41 0.80 1.34
N THR A 109 -1.38 0.42 2.08
CA THR A 109 -0.38 1.34 2.60
C THR A 109 1.00 0.90 2.15
N GLY A 110 1.81 1.82 1.64
CA GLY A 110 3.19 1.57 1.25
C GLY A 110 4.06 2.80 1.51
N THR A 111 5.35 2.58 1.71
CA THR A 111 6.35 3.63 1.89
C THR A 111 7.08 3.87 0.58
N LEU A 112 7.05 5.10 0.06
CA LEU A 112 7.91 5.51 -1.03
C LEU A 112 9.28 5.89 -0.44
N PRO A 113 10.35 5.13 -0.72
CA PRO A 113 11.68 5.45 -0.22
C PRO A 113 12.16 6.80 -0.74
N THR A 114 13.04 7.48 0.00
CA THR A 114 13.64 8.74 -0.47
C THR A 114 14.31 8.61 -1.83
N ALA A 115 14.93 7.47 -2.14
CA ALA A 115 15.52 7.19 -3.45
C ALA A 115 14.49 7.13 -4.60
N THR A 116 13.27 6.66 -4.33
CA THR A 116 12.17 6.70 -5.33
C THR A 116 11.71 8.13 -5.54
N ILE A 117 11.56 8.89 -4.46
CA ILE A 117 11.16 10.30 -4.52
C ILE A 117 12.22 11.13 -5.26
N GLU A 118 13.51 10.87 -4.99
CA GLU A 118 14.65 11.49 -5.65
C GLU A 118 14.61 11.31 -7.16
N GLN A 119 14.34 10.08 -7.64
CA GLN A 119 14.20 9.80 -9.08
C GLN A 119 13.09 10.63 -9.71
N VAL A 120 11.89 10.66 -9.08
CA VAL A 120 10.76 11.45 -9.61
C VAL A 120 11.09 12.94 -9.64
N VAL A 121 11.70 13.47 -8.58
CA VAL A 121 12.06 14.90 -8.52
C VAL A 121 13.15 15.22 -9.53
N ALA A 122 14.16 14.37 -9.69
CA ALA A 122 15.23 14.57 -10.66
C ALA A 122 14.71 14.56 -12.10
N GLU A 123 13.81 13.64 -12.43
CA GLU A 123 13.16 13.56 -13.74
C GLU A 123 12.26 14.77 -14.03
N GLN A 124 11.44 15.21 -13.07
CA GLN A 124 10.52 16.33 -13.29
C GLN A 124 11.22 17.70 -13.27
N ALA A 125 12.23 17.87 -12.43
CA ALA A 125 12.96 19.13 -12.31
C ALA A 125 14.12 19.26 -13.30
N GLU A 126 14.52 18.16 -13.96
CA GLU A 126 15.73 18.09 -14.79
C GLU A 126 16.99 18.52 -14.00
N LEU A 127 17.05 18.17 -12.70
CA LEU A 127 18.11 18.54 -11.77
C LEU A 127 18.63 17.30 -11.03
N ASP A 128 19.95 17.23 -10.85
CA ASP A 128 20.55 16.28 -9.91
C ASP A 128 20.26 16.74 -8.48
N VAL A 129 19.40 15.99 -7.80
CA VAL A 129 19.01 16.25 -6.40
C VAL A 129 19.24 15.01 -5.56
N THR A 130 19.45 15.22 -4.26
CA THR A 130 19.41 14.21 -3.22
C THR A 130 18.25 14.50 -2.29
N VAL A 131 17.42 13.49 -2.01
CA VAL A 131 16.29 13.62 -1.09
C VAL A 131 16.60 12.92 0.24
N ALA A 132 16.38 13.64 1.35
CA ALA A 132 16.52 13.11 2.69
C ALA A 132 15.30 13.47 3.55
N VAL A 133 15.11 12.74 4.65
CA VAL A 133 14.12 13.07 5.68
C VAL A 133 14.81 13.93 6.75
N ASP A 134 14.21 15.06 7.09
CA ASP A 134 14.62 15.93 8.21
C ASP A 134 13.42 16.15 9.15
N GLY A 135 13.42 15.44 10.27
CA GLY A 135 12.27 15.39 11.18
C GLY A 135 11.04 14.81 10.49
N ASP A 136 9.99 15.62 10.39
CA ASP A 136 8.71 15.26 9.74
C ASP A 136 8.60 15.80 8.30
N SER A 137 9.71 16.24 7.71
CA SER A 137 9.77 16.86 6.39
C SER A 137 10.70 16.11 5.45
N LEU A 138 10.44 16.20 4.15
CA LEU A 138 11.38 15.79 3.12
C LEU A 138 12.18 17.01 2.68
N VAL A 139 13.48 16.86 2.46
CA VAL A 139 14.37 17.91 1.99
C VAL A 139 15.09 17.43 0.74
N ALA A 140 14.86 18.12 -0.37
CA ALA A 140 15.65 17.97 -1.59
C ALA A 140 16.84 18.93 -1.53
N SER A 141 18.02 18.44 -1.90
CA SER A 141 19.26 19.22 -1.92
C SER A 141 20.02 18.95 -3.22
N GLY A 142 20.67 19.96 -3.78
CA GLY A 142 21.39 19.83 -5.04
C GLY A 142 22.14 21.11 -5.41
N GLU A 143 22.52 21.22 -6.67
CA GLU A 143 23.16 22.42 -7.21
C GLU A 143 22.48 22.88 -8.49
N VAL A 144 22.26 24.19 -8.60
CA VAL A 144 21.77 24.82 -9.83
C VAL A 144 22.79 25.84 -10.27
N LEU A 145 23.41 25.63 -11.44
CA LEU A 145 24.47 26.50 -11.98
C LEU A 145 25.66 26.69 -11.00
N GLY A 146 26.00 25.64 -10.23
CA GLY A 146 27.08 25.67 -9.23
C GLY A 146 26.71 26.41 -7.93
N VAL A 147 25.43 26.73 -7.73
CA VAL A 147 24.91 27.33 -6.49
C VAL A 147 24.13 26.27 -5.73
N ALA A 148 24.49 26.06 -4.46
CA ALA A 148 23.80 25.12 -3.60
C ALA A 148 22.31 25.49 -3.43
N LEU A 149 21.45 24.51 -3.66
CA LEU A 149 20.00 24.57 -3.52
C LEU A 149 19.58 23.58 -2.42
N SER A 150 18.68 24.00 -1.55
CA SER A 150 17.87 23.09 -0.74
C SER A 150 16.42 23.54 -0.73
N ALA A 151 15.50 22.58 -0.64
CA ALA A 151 14.06 22.84 -0.68
C ALA A 151 13.33 21.82 0.20
N ALA A 152 12.47 22.32 1.09
CA ALA A 152 11.52 21.48 1.78
C ALA A 152 10.45 20.99 0.80
N LEU A 153 10.17 19.70 0.82
CA LEU A 153 9.11 19.05 0.06
C LEU A 153 8.00 18.65 1.03
N GLU A 154 6.80 19.12 0.74
CA GLU A 154 5.61 18.91 1.55
C GLU A 154 4.63 18.04 0.74
N PRO A 155 4.67 16.70 0.92
CA PRO A 155 3.72 15.83 0.23
C PRO A 155 2.33 15.98 0.85
N ARG A 156 1.31 16.03 -0.01
CA ARG A 156 -0.11 16.03 0.38
C ARG A 156 -0.93 15.20 -0.58
N VAL A 157 -2.06 14.70 -0.09
CA VAL A 157 -3.07 14.06 -0.94
C VAL A 157 -4.22 15.02 -1.15
N GLU A 158 -4.58 15.25 -2.41
CA GLU A 158 -5.74 16.08 -2.77
C GLU A 158 -6.52 15.41 -3.91
N SER A 159 -7.82 15.23 -3.70
CA SER A 159 -8.72 14.63 -4.70
C SER A 159 -8.22 13.28 -5.26
N GLY A 160 -7.69 12.41 -4.40
CA GLY A 160 -7.19 11.10 -4.79
C GLY A 160 -5.80 11.09 -5.45
N ARG A 161 -5.13 12.25 -5.52
CA ARG A 161 -3.82 12.40 -6.17
C ARG A 161 -2.74 12.77 -5.17
N LEU A 162 -1.53 12.27 -5.39
CA LEU A 162 -0.34 12.64 -4.63
C LEU A 162 0.24 13.90 -5.23
N LEU A 163 0.26 14.96 -4.43
CA LEU A 163 0.84 16.25 -4.79
C LEU A 163 2.03 16.53 -3.88
N VAL A 164 3.01 17.25 -4.40
CA VAL A 164 4.14 17.77 -3.64
C VAL A 164 4.18 19.27 -3.82
N ASP A 165 4.21 20.00 -2.71
CA ASP A 165 4.53 21.42 -2.73
C ASP A 165 5.97 21.63 -2.30
N VAL A 166 6.58 22.67 -2.85
CA VAL A 166 7.84 23.17 -2.35
C VAL A 166 7.55 24.21 -1.27
N GLY A 167 8.08 23.98 -0.07
CA GLY A 167 7.97 24.90 1.06
C GLY A 167 9.10 25.94 1.04
N GLN A 168 9.80 26.06 2.17
CA GLN A 168 10.97 26.91 2.26
C GLN A 168 12.12 26.36 1.40
N MET A 169 12.78 27.26 0.66
CA MET A 169 13.98 26.92 -0.12
C MET A 169 15.16 27.82 0.24
N SER A 170 16.37 27.35 0.00
CA SER A 170 17.61 28.09 0.17
C SER A 170 18.42 28.00 -1.11
N LEU A 171 18.87 29.14 -1.65
CA LEU A 171 19.74 29.18 -2.82
C LEU A 171 20.96 30.04 -2.50
N GLY A 172 22.14 29.43 -2.46
CA GLY A 172 23.38 30.12 -2.11
C GLY A 172 23.37 30.74 -0.70
N GLY A 173 22.61 30.13 0.23
CA GLY A 173 22.44 30.62 1.60
C GLY A 173 21.37 31.70 1.77
N LEU A 174 20.70 32.12 0.70
CA LEU A 174 19.53 33.00 0.78
C LEU A 174 18.27 32.15 0.92
N THR A 175 17.55 32.33 2.02
CA THR A 175 16.23 31.73 2.22
C THR A 175 15.18 32.46 1.39
N ILE A 176 14.42 31.69 0.61
CA ILE A 176 13.33 32.16 -0.25
C ILE A 176 12.10 31.33 0.13
N THR A 177 10.94 31.97 0.23
CA THR A 177 9.66 31.25 0.30
C THR A 177 8.96 31.30 -1.04
N VAL A 178 8.12 30.31 -1.34
CA VAL A 178 7.37 30.28 -2.60
C VAL A 178 6.46 31.51 -2.75
N ASP A 179 6.00 32.10 -1.64
CA ASP A 179 5.21 33.34 -1.63
C ASP A 179 5.99 34.58 -2.06
N ASP A 180 7.33 34.56 -1.96
CA ASP A 180 8.19 35.66 -2.40
C ASP A 180 8.45 35.63 -3.91
N LEU A 181 8.09 34.53 -4.59
CA LEU A 181 8.33 34.34 -6.01
C LEU A 181 7.21 34.94 -6.87
N PRO A 182 7.51 35.40 -8.10
CA PRO A 182 6.47 35.79 -9.04
C PRO A 182 5.47 34.64 -9.27
N GLU A 183 4.19 34.94 -9.37
CA GLU A 183 3.09 33.95 -9.44
C GLU A 183 3.33 32.83 -10.47
N ARG A 184 3.91 33.15 -11.62
CA ARG A 184 4.21 32.16 -12.67
C ARG A 184 5.22 31.09 -12.23
N VAL A 185 6.12 31.41 -11.31
CA VAL A 185 7.10 30.48 -10.75
C VAL A 185 6.48 29.77 -9.56
N ALA A 186 5.84 30.52 -8.65
CA ALA A 186 5.17 29.96 -7.49
C ALA A 186 4.15 28.88 -7.85
N SER A 187 3.33 29.11 -8.88
CA SER A 187 2.33 28.16 -9.36
C SER A 187 2.92 26.86 -9.95
N ARG A 188 4.20 26.86 -10.33
CA ARG A 188 4.89 25.66 -10.84
C ARG A 188 5.54 24.85 -9.73
N LEU A 189 5.77 25.46 -8.57
CA LEU A 189 6.36 24.83 -7.39
C LEU A 189 5.29 24.31 -6.41
N ARG A 190 4.01 24.54 -6.73
CA ARG A 190 2.85 24.08 -5.96
C ARG A 190 2.12 23.01 -6.73
N GLY A 191 1.69 21.96 -6.04
CA GLY A 191 0.87 20.90 -6.61
C GLY A 191 1.57 20.09 -7.71
N LEU A 192 2.87 19.83 -7.56
CA LEU A 192 3.59 18.92 -8.44
C LEU A 192 2.99 17.52 -8.29
N GLU A 193 2.39 17.01 -9.36
CA GLU A 193 1.70 15.73 -9.32
C GLU A 193 2.72 14.59 -9.44
N VAL A 194 2.67 13.65 -8.50
CA VAL A 194 3.41 12.39 -8.57
C VAL A 194 2.44 11.32 -9.08
N PRO A 195 2.61 10.83 -10.31
CA PRO A 195 1.67 9.88 -10.90
C PRO A 195 1.81 8.52 -10.22
N VAL A 196 0.88 8.19 -9.32
CA VAL A 196 0.78 6.85 -8.73
C VAL A 196 -0.13 6.00 -9.62
N THR A 197 0.47 5.16 -10.46
CA THR A 197 -0.24 4.25 -11.37
C THR A 197 -0.29 2.82 -10.81
N GLY A 198 -1.18 1.99 -11.37
CA GLY A 198 -1.32 0.58 -10.97
C GLY A 198 -2.20 0.35 -9.73
N LEU A 199 -2.90 1.36 -9.22
CA LEU A 199 -3.91 1.15 -8.18
C LEU A 199 -5.15 0.44 -8.75
N PRO A 200 -5.68 -0.59 -8.07
CA PRO A 200 -6.95 -1.21 -8.41
C PRO A 200 -8.10 -0.19 -8.53
N GLU A 201 -9.01 -0.43 -9.48
CA GLU A 201 -10.21 0.40 -9.62
C GLU A 201 -11.01 0.40 -8.31
N GLY A 202 -11.42 1.59 -7.86
CA GLY A 202 -12.12 1.79 -6.59
C GLY A 202 -11.21 2.31 -5.47
N LEU A 203 -9.88 2.10 -5.55
CA LEU A 203 -8.93 2.69 -4.62
C LEU A 203 -8.50 4.09 -5.06
N VAL A 204 -8.48 5.02 -4.10
CA VAL A 204 -7.94 6.37 -4.29
C VAL A 204 -6.99 6.71 -3.16
N LEU A 205 -5.98 7.53 -3.44
CA LEU A 205 -5.10 8.01 -2.39
C LEU A 205 -5.89 8.81 -1.36
N SER A 206 -5.67 8.52 -0.08
CA SER A 206 -6.39 9.15 1.04
C SER A 206 -5.46 9.91 1.98
N SER A 207 -4.22 9.48 2.13
CA SER A 207 -3.26 10.15 3.01
C SER A 207 -1.81 9.91 2.59
N VAL A 208 -0.96 10.85 2.98
CA VAL A 208 0.50 10.72 2.93
C VAL A 208 1.09 11.27 4.22
N GLN A 209 2.14 10.62 4.71
CA GLN A 209 2.87 11.02 5.90
C GLN A 209 4.37 10.80 5.68
N VAL A 210 5.19 11.79 6.03
CA VAL A 210 6.64 11.61 6.04
C VAL A 210 7.03 10.70 7.21
N VAL A 211 7.88 9.73 6.93
CA VAL A 211 8.40 8.74 7.87
C VAL A 211 9.92 8.66 7.72
N PRO A 212 10.68 8.10 8.67
CA PRO A 212 12.14 8.10 8.60
C PRO A 212 12.74 7.56 7.29
N ASP A 213 12.06 6.62 6.64
CA ASP A 213 12.51 5.96 5.42
C ASP A 213 11.98 6.61 4.12
N GLY A 214 11.13 7.65 4.21
CA GLY A 214 10.57 8.36 3.06
C GLY A 214 9.14 8.88 3.28
N ALA A 215 8.22 8.59 2.35
CA ALA A 215 6.82 9.01 2.43
C ALA A 215 5.88 7.80 2.45
N ARG A 216 5.19 7.58 3.57
CA ARG A 216 4.14 6.57 3.68
C ARG A 216 2.84 7.08 3.07
N VAL A 217 2.37 6.39 2.05
CA VAL A 217 1.15 6.71 1.30
C VAL A 217 0.11 5.64 1.58
N THR A 218 -1.14 6.05 1.74
CA THR A 218 -2.29 5.16 1.90
C THR A 218 -3.33 5.44 0.82
N ALA A 219 -3.84 4.38 0.22
CA ALA A 219 -5.02 4.37 -0.63
C ALA A 219 -6.17 3.66 0.08
N THR A 220 -7.39 4.17 -0.06
CA THR A 220 -8.62 3.55 0.47
C THR A 220 -9.72 3.60 -0.56
N GLY A 221 -10.70 2.70 -0.43
CA GLY A 221 -11.77 2.60 -1.40
C GLY A 221 -12.87 1.64 -1.00
N GLU A 222 -13.97 1.74 -1.74
CA GLU A 222 -15.14 0.87 -1.65
C GLU A 222 -15.37 0.23 -3.02
N ASP A 223 -16.01 -0.94 -3.04
CA ASP A 223 -16.31 -1.70 -4.28
C ASP A 223 -15.07 -1.87 -5.19
N VAL A 224 -13.93 -2.19 -4.57
CA VAL A 224 -12.64 -2.29 -5.26
C VAL A 224 -12.65 -3.53 -6.15
N THR A 225 -12.28 -3.36 -7.42
CA THR A 225 -12.23 -4.47 -8.38
C THR A 225 -10.84 -5.09 -8.41
N LEU A 226 -10.75 -6.40 -8.19
CA LEU A 226 -9.52 -7.16 -8.30
C LEU A 226 -9.43 -7.74 -9.72
N THR A 227 -8.90 -6.96 -10.66
CA THR A 227 -8.59 -7.49 -11.99
C THR A 227 -7.30 -8.31 -11.92
N ALA A 228 -7.33 -9.56 -12.38
CA ALA A 228 -6.11 -10.26 -12.73
C ALA A 228 -5.43 -9.49 -13.86
N GLN A 229 -4.23 -8.96 -13.62
CA GLN A 229 -3.43 -8.42 -14.71
C GLN A 229 -2.96 -9.60 -15.59
N PRO A 230 -3.11 -9.51 -16.93
CA PRO A 230 -2.83 -10.60 -17.85
C PRO A 230 -1.34 -10.95 -17.98
#